data_AF-A0A645CI40-F1
#
_entry.id   AF-A0A645CI40-F1
#
_cell.length_a   1.000
_cell.length_b   1.000
_cell.length_c   1.000
_cell.angle_alpha   90.00
_cell.angle_beta   90.00
_cell.angle_gamma   90.00
#
_symmetry.space_group_name_H-M   'P 1'
#
loop_
_entity.id
_entity.type
_entity.pdbx_description
1 polymer ?
#
loop_
_entity_poly.entity_id
_entity_poly.type
_entity_poly.pdbx_seq_one_letter_code
_entity_poly.pdbx_strand_id
1 'polypeptide(L)'
;MASVKGTALLRAPIIQGYQLMHTWGASLNYLYCNFDDNHRRGIGRATTFSDVTGQADITNFKGSVATKLAYDNIDTWTAVYVRTVNSNGITHTEKMKKTDAGGMPDAIVDIWKTGIEYWGYTWSSSFSMPNRVYIEHNNPHD
;
A
#
# COMPACT_ATOMS: atom_id res chain seq x y z
N MET A 1 -17.51 38.82 -10.94
CA MET A 1 -16.19 38.22 -11.24
C MET A 1 -16.21 36.78 -10.75
N ALA A 2 -16.21 35.80 -11.65
CA ALA A 2 -16.15 34.40 -11.28
C ALA A 2 -14.70 34.07 -10.86
N SER A 3 -14.51 33.69 -9.60
CA SER A 3 -13.24 33.18 -9.11
C SER A 3 -13.06 31.77 -9.69
N VAL A 4 -12.16 31.64 -10.67
CA VAL A 4 -11.68 30.35 -11.15
C VAL A 4 -10.84 29.77 -10.02
N LYS A 5 -11.44 28.92 -9.18
CA LYS A 5 -10.68 28.02 -8.30
C LYS A 5 -9.95 27.06 -9.21
N GLY A 6 -8.68 27.38 -9.50
CA GLY A 6 -7.77 26.45 -10.16
C GLY A 6 -7.64 25.21 -9.29
N THR A 7 -8.34 24.14 -9.64
CA THR A 7 -8.03 22.80 -9.17
C THR A 7 -6.64 22.49 -9.70
N ALA A 8 -5.62 22.69 -8.87
CA ALA A 8 -4.32 22.09 -9.12
C ALA A 8 -4.58 20.59 -9.24
N LEU A 9 -4.53 20.07 -10.47
CA LEU A 9 -4.51 18.63 -10.70
C LEU A 9 -3.30 18.12 -9.92
N LEU A 10 -3.56 17.41 -8.82
CA LEU A 10 -2.52 16.82 -8.01
C LEU A 10 -1.80 15.83 -8.91
N ARG A 11 -0.62 16.20 -9.41
CA ARG A 11 0.17 15.35 -10.29
C ARG A 11 0.75 14.21 -9.46
N ALA A 12 0.81 13.02 -10.06
CA ALA A 12 1.50 11.88 -9.47
C ALA A 12 2.95 12.27 -9.10
N PRO A 13 3.44 11.93 -7.89
CA PRO A 13 4.84 12.17 -7.53
C PRO A 13 5.81 11.54 -8.52
N ILE A 14 6.84 12.28 -8.92
CA ILE A 14 7.92 11.71 -9.74
C ILE A 14 8.86 10.95 -8.81
N ILE A 15 9.14 9.69 -9.15
CA ILE A 15 10.12 8.85 -8.45
C ILE A 15 11.26 8.57 -9.44
N GLN A 16 12.47 9.04 -9.14
CA GLN A 16 13.64 8.87 -10.01
C GLN A 16 13.91 7.37 -10.25
N GLY A 17 14.07 6.99 -11.52
CA GLY A 17 14.27 5.59 -11.92
C GLY A 17 12.99 4.75 -12.02
N TYR A 18 11.83 5.34 -11.80
CA TYR A 18 10.54 4.65 -11.82
C TYR A 18 9.56 5.31 -12.78
N GLN A 19 8.72 4.50 -13.42
CA GLN A 19 7.63 4.94 -14.28
C GLN A 19 6.28 4.63 -13.64
N LEU A 20 5.32 5.55 -13.73
CA LEU A 20 3.96 5.35 -13.25
C LEU A 20 3.26 4.31 -14.13
N MET A 21 2.83 3.19 -13.54
CA MET A 21 2.07 2.15 -14.23
C MET A 21 0.56 2.38 -14.15
N HIS A 22 0.06 2.62 -12.94
CA HIS A 22 -1.37 2.68 -12.67
C HIS A 22 -1.71 3.76 -11.64
N THR A 23 -2.89 4.35 -11.80
CA THR A 23 -3.54 5.21 -10.81
C THR A 23 -4.99 4.78 -10.62
N TRP A 24 -5.47 4.68 -9.38
CA TRP A 24 -6.85 4.27 -9.10
C TRP A 24 -7.37 4.83 -7.78
N GLY A 25 -8.70 4.79 -7.65
CA GLY A 25 -9.41 5.14 -6.43
C GLY A 25 -9.48 6.64 -6.17
N ALA A 26 -10.43 7.04 -5.32
CA ALA A 26 -10.62 8.45 -4.92
C ALA A 26 -9.43 8.99 -4.12
N SER A 27 -8.70 8.11 -3.41
CA SER A 27 -7.48 8.43 -2.67
C SER A 27 -6.25 8.58 -3.57
N LEU A 28 -6.38 8.47 -4.90
CA LEU A 28 -5.28 8.57 -5.87
C LEU A 28 -4.11 7.64 -5.52
N ASN A 29 -4.35 6.34 -5.54
CA ASN A 29 -3.30 5.35 -5.31
C ASN A 29 -2.43 5.25 -6.56
N TYR A 30 -1.11 5.34 -6.41
CA TYR A 30 -0.15 5.31 -7.50
C TYR A 30 0.73 4.07 -7.38
N LEU A 31 0.89 3.32 -8.47
CA LEU A 31 1.84 2.22 -8.56
C LEU A 31 2.88 2.54 -9.64
N TYR A 32 4.14 2.37 -9.29
CA TYR A 32 5.29 2.62 -10.14
C TYR A 32 6.12 1.35 -10.32
N CYS A 33 6.83 1.26 -11.43
CA CYS A 33 7.80 0.20 -11.71
C CYS A 33 9.11 0.79 -12.20
N ASN A 34 10.21 0.28 -11.67
CA ASN A 34 11.51 0.36 -12.32
C ASN A 34 11.59 -0.79 -13.33
N PHE A 35 11.61 -0.46 -14.62
CA PHE A 35 11.60 -1.47 -15.69
C PHE A 35 12.97 -2.15 -15.90
N ASP A 36 14.04 -1.65 -15.27
CA ASP A 36 15.36 -2.26 -15.36
C ASP A 36 15.46 -3.52 -14.48
N ASP A 37 14.81 -3.53 -13.32
CA ASP A 37 14.85 -4.62 -12.33
C ASP A 37 13.47 -5.17 -11.94
N ASN A 38 12.39 -4.66 -12.56
CA ASN A 38 10.98 -4.98 -12.30
C ASN A 38 10.56 -4.71 -10.83
N HIS A 39 11.24 -3.80 -10.15
CA HIS A 39 10.93 -3.42 -8.78
C HIS A 39 9.74 -2.46 -8.75
N ARG A 40 8.76 -2.72 -7.87
CA ARG A 40 7.56 -1.91 -7.71
C ARG A 40 7.56 -1.07 -6.44
N ARG A 41 7.03 0.14 -6.58
CA ARG A 41 6.79 1.09 -5.49
C ARG A 41 5.38 1.64 -5.57
N GLY A 42 4.73 1.87 -4.44
CA GLY A 42 3.38 2.40 -4.39
C GLY A 42 3.23 3.56 -3.41
N ILE A 43 2.33 4.49 -3.71
CA ILE A 43 1.97 5.60 -2.82
C ILE A 43 0.45 5.71 -2.78
N GLY A 44 -0.18 5.56 -1.61
CA GLY A 44 -1.64 5.62 -1.53
C GLY A 44 -2.21 5.39 -0.15
N ARG A 45 -3.47 4.99 -0.10
CA ARG A 45 -4.21 4.70 1.13
C ARG A 45 -3.98 3.25 1.56
N ALA A 46 -3.69 3.02 2.83
CA ALA A 46 -3.74 1.66 3.39
C ALA A 46 -5.05 1.43 4.16
N THR A 47 -5.67 0.28 3.94
CA THR A 47 -6.83 -0.16 4.72
C THR A 47 -6.57 -1.50 5.39
N THR A 48 -7.60 -2.11 5.97
CA THR A 48 -7.47 -3.41 6.63
C THR A 48 -8.42 -4.44 6.05
N PHE A 49 -7.97 -5.69 6.04
CA PHE A 49 -8.79 -6.86 5.74
C PHE A 49 -8.74 -7.84 6.90
N SER A 50 -9.67 -8.81 6.92
CA SER A 50 -9.85 -9.71 8.06
C SER A 50 -10.03 -11.18 7.76
N ASP A 51 -10.00 -11.53 6.48
CA ASP A 51 -10.10 -12.90 6.00
C ASP A 51 -8.98 -13.76 6.60
N VAL A 52 -9.37 -14.95 7.07
CA VAL A 52 -8.43 -15.89 7.70
C VAL A 52 -7.55 -16.55 6.64
N THR A 53 -8.12 -16.80 5.46
CA THR A 53 -7.45 -17.46 4.34
C THR A 53 -7.27 -16.47 3.19
N GLY A 54 -6.04 -16.32 2.72
CA GLY A 54 -5.68 -15.50 1.57
C GLY A 54 -5.51 -16.32 0.29
N GLN A 55 -4.65 -15.82 -0.61
CA GLN A 55 -4.33 -16.45 -1.88
C GLN A 55 -3.59 -17.77 -1.66
N ALA A 56 -3.90 -18.78 -2.48
CA ALA A 56 -3.28 -20.11 -2.41
C ALA A 56 -3.41 -20.77 -1.02
N ASP A 57 -4.57 -20.58 -0.37
CA ASP A 57 -4.92 -21.15 0.94
C ASP A 57 -3.96 -20.78 2.08
N ILE A 58 -3.19 -19.69 1.93
CA ILE A 58 -2.30 -19.20 2.97
C ILE A 58 -3.13 -18.65 4.13
N THR A 59 -2.89 -19.13 5.34
CA THR A 59 -3.46 -18.53 6.55
C THR A 59 -2.82 -17.16 6.81
N ASN A 60 -3.63 -16.11 6.84
CA ASN A 60 -3.18 -14.76 7.14
C ASN A 60 -2.81 -14.60 8.63
N PHE A 61 -1.82 -13.76 8.89
CA PHE A 61 -1.28 -13.51 10.23
C PHE A 61 -0.95 -12.03 10.42
N LYS A 62 -0.63 -11.62 11.66
CA LYS A 62 -0.14 -10.26 11.93
C LYS A 62 1.19 -10.07 11.20
N GLY A 63 1.19 -9.27 10.13
CA GLY A 63 2.30 -9.22 9.17
C GLY A 63 1.87 -9.49 7.72
N SER A 64 0.66 -10.01 7.50
CA SER A 64 0.09 -10.23 6.17
C SER A 64 -0.37 -8.94 5.50
N VAL A 65 -0.17 -8.87 4.20
CA VAL A 65 -0.76 -7.84 3.33
C VAL A 65 -1.42 -8.44 2.10
N ALA A 66 -2.44 -7.74 1.62
CA ALA A 66 -2.98 -7.90 0.29
C ALA A 66 -2.52 -6.75 -0.63
N THR A 67 -2.12 -7.10 -1.85
CA THR A 67 -1.89 -6.12 -2.93
C THR A 67 -2.99 -6.25 -3.98
N LYS A 68 -3.12 -5.26 -4.87
CA LYS A 68 -4.22 -5.28 -5.84
C LYS A 68 -4.02 -6.41 -6.85
N LEU A 69 -5.02 -7.29 -6.94
CA LEU A 69 -5.05 -8.37 -7.92
C LEU A 69 -4.92 -7.90 -9.39
N ALA A 70 -5.51 -6.77 -9.74
CA ALA A 70 -5.63 -6.34 -11.14
C ALA A 70 -4.32 -5.86 -11.78
N TYR A 71 -3.39 -5.28 -11.00
CA TYR A 71 -2.15 -4.71 -11.53
C TYR A 71 -0.94 -4.90 -10.62
N ASP A 72 -1.13 -5.35 -9.38
CA ASP A 72 -0.07 -5.50 -8.41
C ASP A 72 0.01 -6.91 -7.79
N ASN A 73 -0.39 -7.93 -8.55
CA ASN A 73 -0.41 -9.31 -8.10
C ASN A 73 1.00 -9.93 -8.15
N ILE A 74 1.86 -9.53 -7.22
CA ILE A 74 3.18 -10.14 -6.99
C ILE A 74 3.04 -11.52 -6.34
N ASP A 75 4.11 -12.31 -6.43
CA ASP A 75 4.19 -13.63 -5.83
C ASP A 75 3.89 -13.60 -4.33
N THR A 76 3.24 -14.66 -3.85
CA THR A 76 3.05 -14.84 -2.41
C THR A 76 4.39 -14.95 -1.69
N TRP A 77 4.41 -14.61 -0.40
CA TRP A 77 5.61 -14.53 0.46
C TRP A 77 6.65 -13.45 0.09
N THR A 78 6.44 -12.72 -0.99
CA THR A 78 7.18 -11.49 -1.31
C THR A 78 7.14 -10.53 -0.14
N ALA A 79 8.28 -9.92 0.18
CA ALA A 79 8.36 -8.90 1.21
C ALA A 79 7.80 -7.59 0.69
N VAL A 80 6.92 -6.96 1.47
CA VAL A 80 6.34 -5.65 1.17
C VAL A 80 6.69 -4.73 2.33
N TYR A 81 7.52 -3.72 2.07
CA TYR A 81 7.89 -2.73 3.07
C TYR A 81 6.83 -1.64 3.07
N VAL A 82 6.10 -1.52 4.17
CA VAL A 82 5.07 -0.49 4.34
C VAL A 82 5.66 0.61 5.21
N ARG A 83 5.73 1.83 4.68
CA ARG A 83 6.26 3.00 5.38
C ARG A 83 5.21 4.07 5.52
N THR A 84 5.03 4.58 6.74
CA THR A 84 4.17 5.73 7.01
C THR A 84 4.57 6.43 8.30
N VAL A 85 3.91 7.53 8.63
CA VAL A 85 4.01 8.18 9.93
C VAL A 85 3.10 7.45 10.92
N ASN A 86 3.68 6.95 12.01
CA ASN A 86 2.99 6.21 13.07
C ASN A 86 2.12 7.14 13.95
N SER A 87 1.40 6.56 14.92
CA SER A 87 0.52 7.31 15.82
C SER A 87 1.21 8.39 16.67
N ASN A 88 2.53 8.30 16.82
CA ASN A 88 3.36 9.29 17.54
C ASN A 88 4.00 10.34 16.62
N GLY A 89 3.66 10.37 15.33
CA GLY A 89 4.23 11.33 14.39
C GLY A 89 5.62 10.96 13.86
N ILE A 90 6.10 9.74 14.09
CA ILE A 90 7.43 9.27 13.67
C ILE A 90 7.30 8.38 12.42
N THR A 91 8.19 8.57 11.44
CA THR A 91 8.23 7.68 10.27
C THR A 91 8.66 6.28 10.70
N HIS A 92 7.87 5.28 10.36
CA HIS A 92 8.08 3.89 10.71
C HIS A 92 7.88 3.00 9.48
N THR A 93 8.75 2.01 9.31
CA THR A 93 8.70 1.04 8.20
C THR A 93 8.60 -0.35 8.76
N GLU A 94 7.65 -1.13 8.25
CA GLU A 94 7.51 -2.55 8.58
C GLU A 94 7.65 -3.43 7.36
N LYS A 95 8.38 -4.54 7.54
CA LYS A 95 8.52 -5.59 6.54
C LYS A 95 7.39 -6.59 6.70
N MET A 96 6.42 -6.52 5.80
CA MET A 96 5.24 -7.37 5.76
C MET A 96 5.36 -8.45 4.68
N LYS A 97 4.44 -9.41 4.68
CA LYS A 97 4.41 -10.53 3.73
C LYS A 97 3.15 -10.49 2.89
N LYS A 98 3.31 -10.53 1.57
CA LYS A 98 2.21 -10.74 0.63
C LYS A 98 1.62 -12.13 0.84
N THR A 99 0.37 -12.20 1.28
CA THR A 99 -0.34 -13.47 1.47
C THR A 99 -1.68 -13.49 0.76
N ASP A 100 -2.20 -12.34 0.33
CA ASP A 100 -3.52 -12.25 -0.28
C ASP A 100 -3.55 -11.28 -1.47
N ALA A 101 -4.52 -11.39 -2.36
CA ALA A 101 -4.69 -10.49 -3.50
C ALA A 101 -6.10 -9.90 -3.50
N GLY A 102 -6.19 -8.59 -3.27
CA GLY A 102 -7.44 -7.91 -2.98
C GLY A 102 -8.07 -7.22 -4.19
N GLY A 103 -9.39 -7.04 -4.11
CA GLY A 103 -10.16 -6.20 -5.03
C GLY A 103 -9.87 -4.71 -4.87
N MET A 104 -9.56 -4.23 -3.65
CA MET A 104 -8.98 -2.93 -3.30
C MET A 104 -9.34 -1.75 -4.24
N PRO A 105 -10.61 -1.32 -4.28
CA PRO A 105 -11.04 -0.24 -5.18
C PRO A 105 -10.42 1.12 -4.86
N ASP A 106 -10.03 1.36 -3.60
CA ASP A 106 -9.40 2.60 -3.15
C ASP A 106 -8.36 2.39 -2.04
N ALA A 107 -7.41 1.48 -2.30
CA ALA A 107 -6.27 1.24 -1.44
C ALA A 107 -5.04 0.83 -2.26
N ILE A 108 -3.84 1.21 -1.79
CA ILE A 108 -2.54 0.76 -2.32
C ILE A 108 -2.11 -0.58 -1.71
N VAL A 109 -2.45 -0.81 -0.44
CA VAL A 109 -2.18 -2.04 0.32
C VAL A 109 -3.29 -2.24 1.35
N ASP A 110 -3.73 -3.48 1.54
CA ASP A 110 -4.56 -3.84 2.69
C ASP A 110 -3.72 -4.61 3.70
N ILE A 111 -3.78 -4.18 4.95
CA ILE A 111 -2.99 -4.74 6.05
C ILE A 111 -3.90 -5.67 6.87
N TRP A 112 -3.43 -6.86 7.18
CA TRP A 112 -4.26 -7.82 7.90
C TRP A 112 -4.51 -7.35 9.33
N LYS A 113 -5.78 -7.12 9.68
CA LYS A 113 -6.32 -6.85 11.02
C LYS A 113 -5.35 -6.06 11.92
N THR A 114 -4.78 -6.76 12.91
CA THR A 114 -3.91 -6.23 13.96
C THR A 114 -2.51 -5.87 13.46
N GLY A 115 -2.18 -6.06 12.18
CA GLY A 115 -0.94 -5.59 11.57
C GLY A 115 -0.76 -4.08 11.69
N ILE A 116 -1.84 -3.30 11.67
CA ILE A 116 -1.74 -1.84 11.85
C ILE A 116 -1.19 -1.42 13.23
N GLU A 117 -1.20 -2.32 14.21
CA GLU A 117 -0.68 -2.05 15.56
C GLU A 117 0.85 -1.89 15.56
N TYR A 118 1.56 -2.32 14.52
CA TYR A 118 2.99 -2.01 14.38
C TYR A 118 3.24 -0.49 14.29
N TRP A 119 2.24 0.28 13.85
CA TRP A 119 2.29 1.75 13.83
C TRP A 119 1.57 2.38 15.03
N GLY A 120 1.23 1.59 16.06
CA GLY A 120 0.58 2.07 17.28
C GLY A 120 -0.89 2.46 17.11
N TYR A 121 -1.57 1.90 16.11
CA TYR A 121 -3.02 2.06 15.92
C TYR A 121 -3.81 0.87 16.46
N THR A 122 -5.05 1.11 16.87
CA THR A 122 -5.98 0.05 17.30
C THR A 122 -6.85 -0.40 16.13
N TRP A 123 -6.94 -1.72 15.92
CA TRP A 123 -7.73 -2.27 14.83
C TRP A 123 -9.24 -2.06 15.00
N SER A 124 -9.90 -1.72 13.90
CA SER A 124 -11.35 -1.81 13.71
C SER A 124 -11.65 -2.19 12.26
N SER A 125 -12.84 -2.73 11.98
CA SER A 125 -13.24 -3.11 10.62
C SER A 125 -13.38 -1.94 9.65
N SER A 126 -13.53 -0.72 10.17
CA SER A 126 -13.59 0.52 9.39
C SER A 126 -12.26 1.28 9.34
N PHE A 127 -11.19 0.71 9.90
CA PHE A 127 -9.91 1.39 9.99
C PHE A 127 -9.32 1.68 8.61
N SER A 128 -8.81 2.89 8.47
CA SER A 128 -7.98 3.34 7.38
C SER A 128 -6.80 4.07 7.99
N MET A 129 -5.59 3.85 7.49
CA MET A 129 -4.45 4.64 7.96
C MET A 129 -4.72 6.13 7.70
N PRO A 130 -4.48 7.01 8.69
CA PRO A 130 -4.76 8.44 8.55
C PRO A 130 -3.80 9.11 7.57
N ASN A 131 -2.60 8.55 7.43
CA ASN A 131 -1.56 9.03 6.54
C ASN A 131 -1.47 8.15 5.31
N ARG A 132 -1.09 8.75 4.17
CA ARG A 132 -0.71 7.98 2.97
C ARG A 132 0.48 7.10 3.31
N VAL A 133 0.48 5.89 2.77
CA VAL A 133 1.59 4.95 2.90
C VAL A 133 2.43 4.94 1.64
N TYR A 134 3.69 4.58 1.81
CA TYR A 134 4.59 4.18 0.75
C TYR A 134 4.82 2.66 0.86
N ILE A 135 4.72 1.94 -0.24
CA ILE A 135 5.06 0.51 -0.32
C ILE A 135 6.22 0.27 -1.27
N GLU A 136 7.03 -0.74 -0.97
CA GLU A 136 8.16 -1.19 -1.79
C GLU A 136 8.25 -2.71 -1.77
N HIS A 137 8.39 -3.33 -2.95
CA HIS A 137 8.33 -4.78 -3.13
C HIS A 137 9.71 -5.38 -3.28
N ASN A 138 10.16 -6.15 -2.28
CA ASN A 138 11.54 -6.60 -2.15
C ASN A 138 12.52 -5.42 -2.11
N ASN A 139 13.00 -5.05 -0.92
CA ASN A 139 14.12 -4.13 -0.82
C ASN A 139 15.37 -4.86 -1.36
N PRO A 140 16.02 -4.39 -2.45
CA PRO A 140 17.22 -5.02 -2.99
C PRO A 140 18.45 -4.87 -2.06
N HIS A 141 18.27 -4.25 -0.89
CA HIS A 141 19.31 -4.02 0.12
C HIS A 141 19.13 -4.86 1.40
N ASP A 142 18.26 -5.87 1.39
CA ASP A 142 18.10 -6.86 2.49
C ASP A 142 18.65 -8.24 2.10
#